data_AF-A0A417C734-F1
#
_entry.id   AF-A0A417C734-F1
#
_cell.length_a   1.000
_cell.length_b   1.000
_cell.length_c   1.000
_cell.angle_alpha   90.00
_cell.angle_beta   90.00
_cell.angle_gamma   90.00
#
_symmetry.space_group_name_H-M   'P 1'
#
loop_
_entity.id
_entity.type
_entity.pdbx_description
1 polymer ?
#
loop_
_entity_poly.entity_id
_entity_poly.type
_entity_poly.pdbx_seq_one_letter_code
_entity_poly.pdbx_strand_id
1 'polypeptide(L)'
;MRSHWTEIEKYLEDQKVAQELIGELRDFHMRYEVEDQVKERVEKPDILFYGKKILEMSIAALLQGDNLLLSGAKATGKNVLCETLTWIFGRPEYDISFHVNTDSADLIGTDTFINNEVRLRKGPIYQCAEFGGFGILDEINMAKNDAVSVLHATLDHRRRIDIPGYNRILLHPATRFIGTMNYGYAGTRELNEALVSRFMVIDMPEMDEDSVLFVLRQHFPDGEKSALKAFAGLFLDLQIKAYHGEISTKSLDLRGLVSAVKATRSGLSPIDAIQMGIINKSFDVFEKEIVEDVVSTRIPSSWTGKDIWG
;
A
#
# COMPACT_ATOMS: atom_id res chain seq x y z
N MET A 1 -12.41 16.42 13.73
CA MET A 1 -11.73 17.20 12.66
C MET A 1 -10.46 17.88 13.14
N ARG A 2 -10.47 18.83 14.10
CA ARG A 2 -9.23 19.53 14.54
C ARG A 2 -8.10 18.61 15.05
N SER A 3 -8.42 17.52 15.75
CA SER A 3 -7.41 16.58 16.26
C SER A 3 -6.73 15.74 15.18
N HIS A 4 -7.45 15.41 14.11
CA HIS A 4 -6.97 14.51 13.05
C HIS A 4 -5.98 15.21 12.11
N TRP A 5 -6.29 16.44 11.71
CA TRP A 5 -5.40 17.24 10.87
C TRP A 5 -4.05 17.52 11.55
N THR A 6 -4.05 17.83 12.85
CA THR A 6 -2.80 18.11 13.59
C THR A 6 -1.82 16.94 13.56
N GLU A 7 -2.33 15.70 13.56
CA GLU A 7 -1.48 14.51 13.46
C GLU A 7 -0.89 14.32 12.06
N ILE A 8 -1.71 14.53 11.02
CA ILE A 8 -1.29 14.51 9.62
C ILE A 8 -0.22 15.58 9.38
N GLU A 9 -0.47 16.80 9.83
CA GLU A 9 0.44 17.93 9.68
C GLU A 9 1.79 17.64 10.32
N LYS A 10 1.79 17.15 11.57
CA LYS A 10 3.02 16.77 12.26
C LYS A 10 3.80 15.69 11.49
N TYR A 11 3.12 14.66 10.98
CA TYR A 11 3.77 13.62 10.17
C TYR A 11 4.43 14.19 8.91
N LEU A 12 3.75 15.09 8.19
CA LEU A 12 4.29 15.72 6.98
C LEU A 12 5.48 16.64 7.30
N GLU A 13 5.42 17.38 8.41
CA GLU A 13 6.53 18.20 8.92
C GLU A 13 7.74 17.36 9.33
N ASP A 14 7.53 16.24 10.03
CA ASP A 14 8.58 15.29 10.42
C ASP A 14 9.26 14.68 9.17
N GLN A 15 8.51 14.45 8.09
CA GLN A 15 9.03 14.05 6.77
C GLN A 15 9.67 15.21 5.98
N LYS A 16 9.59 16.44 6.48
CA LYS A 16 10.07 17.68 5.83
C LYS A 16 9.45 17.92 4.45
N VAL A 17 8.17 17.58 4.29
CA VAL A 17 7.38 17.89 3.09
C VAL A 17 7.27 19.40 2.92
N ALA A 18 7.28 19.88 1.67
CA ALA A 18 7.13 21.28 1.33
C ALA A 18 5.86 21.91 1.95
N GLN A 19 6.00 23.10 2.53
CA GLN A 19 4.92 23.79 3.25
C GLN A 19 3.77 24.18 2.32
N GLU A 20 4.07 24.44 1.05
CA GLU A 20 3.10 24.71 0.00
C GLU A 20 2.16 23.51 -0.19
N LEU A 21 2.71 22.29 -0.26
CA LEU A 21 1.92 21.06 -0.40
C LEU A 21 1.09 20.76 0.86
N ILE A 22 1.64 21.01 2.05
CA ILE A 22 0.89 20.88 3.31
C ILE A 22 -0.29 21.87 3.33
N GLY A 23 -0.07 23.10 2.87
CA GLY A 23 -1.11 24.12 2.72
C GLY A 23 -2.21 23.71 1.74
N GLU A 24 -1.84 23.21 0.56
CA GLU A 24 -2.82 22.72 -0.43
C GLU A 24 -3.62 21.51 0.06
N LEU A 25 -2.97 20.59 0.80
CA LEU A 25 -3.67 19.48 1.47
C LEU A 25 -4.67 20.00 2.50
N ARG A 26 -4.30 21.01 3.29
CA ARG A 26 -5.22 21.63 4.26
C ARG A 26 -6.44 22.21 3.55
N ASP A 27 -6.22 22.94 2.46
CA ASP A 27 -7.29 23.52 1.64
C ASP A 27 -8.18 22.44 1.03
N PHE A 28 -7.59 21.31 0.61
CA PHE A 28 -8.34 20.15 0.13
C PHE A 28 -9.28 19.58 1.21
N HIS A 29 -8.80 19.42 2.44
CA HIS A 29 -9.62 18.98 3.59
C HIS A 29 -10.76 19.96 3.89
N MET A 30 -10.50 21.27 3.83
CA MET A 30 -11.53 22.29 4.05
C MET A 30 -12.57 22.32 2.92
N ARG A 31 -12.17 21.98 1.69
CA ARG A 31 -13.05 21.98 0.53
C ARG A 31 -13.98 20.76 0.46
N TYR A 32 -13.51 19.61 0.91
CA TYR A 32 -14.21 18.33 0.74
C TYR A 32 -14.47 17.66 2.09
N GLU A 33 -15.69 17.81 2.60
CA GLU A 33 -16.15 17.07 3.78
C GLU A 33 -16.37 15.58 3.46
N VAL A 34 -16.31 14.74 4.49
CA VAL A 34 -16.59 13.30 4.41
C VAL A 34 -17.94 13.03 5.07
N GLU A 35 -18.83 12.38 4.34
CA GLU A 35 -20.15 12.00 4.84
C GLU A 35 -20.06 11.00 6.01
N ASP A 36 -20.95 11.14 7.00
CA ASP A 36 -20.93 10.34 8.24
C ASP A 36 -20.91 8.83 7.98
N GLN A 37 -21.63 8.37 6.97
CA GLN A 37 -21.76 6.95 6.63
C GLN A 37 -20.49 6.29 6.07
N VAL A 38 -19.48 7.07 5.67
CA VAL A 38 -18.19 6.55 5.17
C VAL A 38 -17.01 7.00 6.03
N LYS A 39 -17.26 7.65 7.19
CA LYS A 39 -16.18 8.09 8.08
C LYS A 39 -15.34 6.94 8.63
N GLU A 40 -15.94 5.76 8.81
CA GLU A 40 -15.24 4.54 9.21
C GLU A 40 -14.20 4.05 8.19
N ARG A 41 -14.24 4.56 6.95
CA ARG A 41 -13.24 4.25 5.91
C ARG A 41 -12.08 5.24 5.89
N VAL A 42 -12.06 6.22 6.80
CA VAL A 42 -10.99 7.20 6.95
C VAL A 42 -10.19 6.83 8.19
N GLU A 43 -9.34 5.83 8.05
CA GLU A 43 -8.55 5.29 9.16
C GLU A 43 -7.07 5.65 8.99
N LYS A 44 -6.40 5.83 10.12
CA LYS A 44 -4.95 5.98 10.13
C LYS A 44 -4.33 4.58 9.97
N PRO A 45 -3.41 4.37 9.03
CA PRO A 45 -2.75 3.08 8.92
C PRO A 45 -1.83 2.82 10.10
N ASP A 46 -1.63 1.53 10.39
CA ASP A 46 -0.69 1.07 11.41
C ASP A 46 0.76 1.48 11.09
N ILE A 47 1.08 1.61 9.80
CA ILE A 47 2.40 1.95 9.29
C ILE A 47 2.27 3.16 8.38
N LEU A 48 3.07 4.19 8.63
CA LEU A 48 3.17 5.32 7.73
C LEU A 48 4.36 5.14 6.79
N PHE A 49 4.21 5.62 5.57
CA PHE A 49 5.26 5.60 4.59
C PHE A 49 6.43 6.52 5.00
N TYR A 50 7.66 6.16 4.62
CA TYR A 50 8.84 7.00 4.80
C TYR A 50 9.49 7.28 3.46
N GLY A 51 9.70 8.56 3.12
CA GLY A 51 10.34 8.93 1.87
C GLY A 51 9.79 10.24 1.31
N LYS A 52 10.42 11.35 1.67
CA LYS A 52 10.03 12.72 1.27
C LYS A 52 9.71 12.85 -0.21
N LYS A 53 10.64 12.46 -1.09
CA LYS A 53 10.53 12.70 -2.53
C LYS A 53 9.28 12.02 -3.12
N ILE A 54 9.06 10.75 -2.76
CA ILE A 54 7.93 9.97 -3.25
C ILE A 54 6.61 10.49 -2.70
N LEU A 55 6.57 10.90 -1.42
CA LEU A 55 5.42 11.58 -0.83
C LEU A 55 5.08 12.88 -1.58
N GLU A 56 6.06 13.75 -1.79
CA GLU A 56 5.84 15.04 -2.47
C GLU A 56 5.35 14.85 -3.91
N MET A 57 5.95 13.92 -4.67
CA MET A 57 5.48 13.57 -6.02
C MET A 57 4.03 13.06 -6.00
N SER A 58 3.69 12.20 -5.05
CA SER A 58 2.36 11.62 -4.93
C SER A 58 1.32 12.66 -4.56
N ILE A 59 1.59 13.46 -3.52
CA ILE A 59 0.72 14.54 -3.05
C ILE A 59 0.47 15.55 -4.16
N ALA A 60 1.52 16.01 -4.84
CA ALA A 60 1.40 16.99 -5.92
C ALA A 60 0.50 16.49 -7.05
N ALA A 61 0.72 15.27 -7.56
CA ALA A 61 -0.10 14.70 -8.63
C ALA A 61 -1.58 14.57 -8.22
N LEU A 62 -1.83 14.04 -7.02
CA LEU A 62 -3.20 13.84 -6.51
C LEU A 62 -3.92 15.17 -6.28
N LEU A 63 -3.25 16.20 -5.76
CA LEU A 63 -3.84 17.54 -5.61
C LEU A 63 -4.27 18.15 -6.96
N GLN A 64 -3.50 17.90 -8.02
CA GLN A 64 -3.80 18.38 -9.38
C GLN A 64 -4.93 17.63 -10.10
N GLY A 65 -5.44 16.53 -9.53
CA GLY A 65 -6.53 15.76 -10.14
C GLY A 65 -6.11 14.46 -10.80
N ASP A 66 -4.81 14.20 -10.88
CA ASP A 66 -4.27 13.01 -11.52
C ASP A 66 -4.42 11.76 -10.66
N ASN A 67 -4.39 10.60 -11.31
CA ASN A 67 -4.30 9.30 -10.66
C ASN A 67 -2.84 8.87 -10.58
N LEU A 68 -2.50 8.00 -9.62
CA LEU A 68 -1.13 7.48 -9.47
C LEU A 68 -1.03 6.02 -9.89
N LEU A 69 0.08 5.65 -10.52
CA LEU A 69 0.47 4.26 -10.71
C LEU A 69 1.81 4.03 -10.01
N LEU A 70 1.80 3.22 -8.96
CA LEU A 70 2.98 2.83 -8.19
C LEU A 70 3.53 1.54 -8.78
N SER A 71 4.73 1.61 -9.34
CA SER A 71 5.41 0.46 -9.94
C SER A 71 6.70 0.12 -9.20
N GLY A 72 7.32 -1.03 -9.47
CA GLY A 72 8.58 -1.46 -8.83
C GLY A 72 8.52 -2.87 -8.22
N ALA A 73 9.58 -3.31 -7.56
CA ALA A 73 9.67 -4.65 -6.98
C ALA A 73 8.73 -4.88 -5.77
N LYS A 74 8.60 -6.15 -5.37
CA LYS A 74 7.91 -6.54 -4.13
C LYS A 74 8.62 -5.92 -2.93
N ALA A 75 7.84 -5.61 -1.88
CA ALA A 75 8.32 -5.06 -0.61
C ALA A 75 8.99 -3.66 -0.70
N THR A 76 8.61 -2.86 -1.70
CA THR A 76 9.04 -1.44 -1.86
C THR A 76 8.10 -0.44 -1.17
N GLY A 77 7.11 -0.90 -0.40
CA GLY A 77 6.21 -0.04 0.37
C GLY A 77 5.01 0.56 -0.40
N LYS A 78 4.64 0.02 -1.56
CA LYS A 78 3.50 0.52 -2.39
C LYS A 78 2.20 0.64 -1.59
N ASN A 79 1.78 -0.44 -0.93
CA ASN A 79 0.50 -0.47 -0.20
C ASN A 79 0.54 0.47 1.01
N VAL A 80 1.67 0.52 1.72
CA VAL A 80 1.88 1.48 2.82
C VAL A 80 1.76 2.92 2.32
N LEU A 81 2.29 3.22 1.12
CA LEU A 81 2.12 4.53 0.50
C LEU A 81 0.64 4.81 0.14
N CYS A 82 -0.08 3.84 -0.43
CA CYS A 82 -1.52 3.98 -0.71
C CYS A 82 -2.31 4.35 0.55
N GLU A 83 -2.18 3.55 1.61
CA GLU A 83 -2.87 3.74 2.89
C GLU A 83 -2.45 5.06 3.57
N THR A 84 -1.18 5.45 3.44
CA THR A 84 -0.70 6.76 3.93
C THR A 84 -1.36 7.89 3.14
N LEU A 85 -1.45 7.79 1.82
CA LEU A 85 -2.04 8.80 0.96
C LEU A 85 -3.54 8.96 1.22
N THR A 86 -4.30 7.86 1.36
CA THR A 86 -5.73 7.93 1.69
C THR A 86 -5.96 8.67 3.01
N TRP A 87 -5.15 8.35 4.03
CA TRP A 87 -5.19 8.98 5.35
C TRP A 87 -4.82 10.46 5.31
N ILE A 88 -3.69 10.86 4.70
CA ILE A 88 -3.28 12.28 4.69
C ILE A 88 -4.24 13.15 3.87
N PHE A 89 -4.92 12.61 2.86
CA PHE A 89 -5.99 13.32 2.14
C PHE A 89 -7.33 13.31 2.90
N GLY A 90 -7.43 12.51 3.97
CA GLY A 90 -8.62 12.42 4.82
C GLY A 90 -9.84 11.88 4.07
N ARG A 91 -9.64 10.97 3.11
CA ARG A 91 -10.70 10.46 2.23
C ARG A 91 -10.95 8.97 2.46
N PRO A 92 -12.19 8.49 2.25
CA PRO A 92 -12.53 7.09 2.48
C PRO A 92 -11.77 6.18 1.51
N GLU A 93 -11.20 5.10 2.05
CA GLU A 93 -10.45 4.10 1.28
C GLU A 93 -11.35 2.97 0.76
N TYR A 94 -11.08 2.57 -0.48
CA TYR A 94 -11.75 1.48 -1.18
C TYR A 94 -10.70 0.60 -1.86
N ASP A 95 -10.42 -0.54 -1.27
CA ASP A 95 -9.52 -1.54 -1.86
C ASP A 95 -10.22 -2.37 -2.94
N ILE A 96 -9.56 -2.46 -4.10
CA ILE A 96 -9.95 -3.28 -5.23
C ILE A 96 -8.75 -4.13 -5.63
N SER A 97 -8.71 -5.37 -5.15
CA SER A 97 -7.68 -6.34 -5.54
C SER A 97 -8.08 -7.07 -6.81
N PHE A 98 -7.27 -6.95 -7.86
CA PHE A 98 -7.52 -7.63 -9.12
C PHE A 98 -6.95 -9.04 -9.09
N HIS A 99 -7.84 -10.01 -9.19
CA HIS A 99 -7.52 -11.42 -9.36
C HIS A 99 -8.14 -12.00 -10.64
N VAL A 100 -7.79 -13.24 -10.98
CA VAL A 100 -8.22 -13.94 -12.20
C VAL A 100 -9.74 -14.07 -12.37
N ASN A 101 -10.57 -13.76 -11.36
CA ASN A 101 -12.02 -13.84 -11.42
C ASN A 101 -12.73 -12.49 -11.22
N THR A 102 -12.01 -11.36 -11.31
CA THR A 102 -12.63 -10.03 -11.14
C THR A 102 -13.40 -9.64 -12.40
N ASP A 103 -14.71 -9.44 -12.26
CA ASP A 103 -15.57 -9.01 -13.36
C ASP A 103 -16.07 -7.55 -13.14
N SER A 104 -16.59 -6.92 -14.19
CA SER A 104 -17.08 -5.53 -14.16
C SER A 104 -18.19 -5.30 -13.12
N ALA A 105 -19.01 -6.32 -12.90
CA ALA A 105 -20.06 -6.40 -11.90
C ALA A 105 -19.51 -6.24 -10.46
N ASP A 106 -18.33 -6.78 -10.17
CA ASP A 106 -17.72 -6.66 -8.84
C ASP A 106 -17.23 -5.24 -8.57
N LEU A 107 -16.87 -4.50 -9.62
CA LEU A 107 -16.35 -3.14 -9.54
C LEU A 107 -17.44 -2.09 -9.39
N ILE A 108 -18.45 -2.16 -10.26
CA ILE A 108 -19.54 -1.17 -10.34
C ILE A 108 -20.70 -1.54 -9.43
N GLY A 109 -20.99 -2.83 -9.29
CA GLY A 109 -22.13 -3.34 -8.55
C GLY A 109 -23.00 -4.30 -9.37
N THR A 110 -23.88 -4.98 -8.65
CA THR A 110 -24.85 -5.93 -9.21
C THR A 110 -26.26 -5.63 -8.75
N ASP A 111 -27.22 -5.95 -9.61
CA ASP A 111 -28.64 -5.87 -9.28
C ASP A 111 -28.96 -6.91 -8.21
N THR A 112 -29.56 -6.45 -7.11
CA THR A 112 -30.02 -7.29 -6.01
C THR A 112 -31.50 -7.06 -5.75
N PHE A 113 -32.19 -8.07 -5.23
CA PHE A 113 -33.60 -7.97 -4.88
C PHE A 113 -33.73 -7.62 -3.40
N ILE A 114 -34.24 -6.43 -3.10
CA ILE A 114 -34.50 -5.97 -1.72
C ILE A 114 -35.96 -5.50 -1.66
N ASN A 115 -36.75 -6.06 -0.73
CA ASN A 115 -38.16 -5.70 -0.52
C ASN A 115 -39.03 -5.77 -1.79
N ASN A 116 -38.87 -6.85 -2.58
CA ASN A 116 -39.55 -7.04 -3.87
C ASN A 116 -39.22 -6.01 -4.96
N GLU A 117 -38.14 -5.23 -4.81
CA GLU A 117 -37.64 -4.31 -5.82
C GLU A 117 -36.22 -4.68 -6.24
N VAL A 118 -35.92 -4.53 -7.54
CA VAL A 118 -34.56 -4.60 -8.05
C VAL A 118 -33.85 -3.30 -7.66
N ARG A 119 -32.75 -3.41 -6.92
CA ARG A 119 -31.89 -2.29 -6.54
C ARG A 119 -30.44 -2.62 -6.85
N LEU A 120 -29.69 -1.64 -7.35
CA LEU A 120 -28.25 -1.80 -7.55
C LEU A 120 -27.53 -1.84 -6.21
N ARG A 121 -26.87 -2.96 -5.90
CA ARG A 121 -25.85 -3.02 -4.84
C ARG A 121 -24.57 -2.41 -5.39
N LYS A 122 -24.30 -1.15 -5.03
CA LYS A 122 -23.13 -0.39 -5.46
C LYS A 122 -21.82 -1.10 -5.09
N GLY A 123 -20.96 -1.28 -6.09
CA GLY A 123 -19.60 -1.81 -5.93
C GLY A 123 -18.61 -0.75 -5.42
N PRO A 124 -17.35 -1.15 -5.14
CA PRO A 124 -16.34 -0.28 -4.55
C PRO A 124 -15.99 0.91 -5.44
N ILE A 125 -15.90 0.74 -6.78
CA ILE A 125 -15.63 1.87 -7.69
C ILE A 125 -16.79 2.86 -7.69
N TYR A 126 -18.03 2.36 -7.67
CA TYR A 126 -19.22 3.21 -7.57
C TYR A 126 -19.16 4.03 -6.28
N GLN A 127 -19.01 3.36 -5.13
CA GLN A 127 -19.01 4.04 -3.82
C GLN A 127 -17.85 5.05 -3.72
N CYS A 128 -16.67 4.70 -4.21
CA CYS A 128 -15.52 5.60 -4.28
C CYS A 128 -15.79 6.84 -5.14
N ALA A 129 -16.44 6.66 -6.30
CA ALA A 129 -16.84 7.77 -7.16
C ALA A 129 -17.91 8.66 -6.52
N GLU A 130 -18.87 8.07 -5.81
CA GLU A 130 -19.97 8.80 -5.15
C GLU A 130 -19.49 9.60 -3.93
N PHE A 131 -18.71 8.97 -3.05
CA PHE A 131 -18.32 9.56 -1.75
C PHE A 131 -16.96 10.27 -1.76
N GLY A 132 -16.36 10.48 -2.94
CA GLY A 132 -15.08 11.18 -3.02
C GLY A 132 -13.93 10.40 -2.39
N GLY A 133 -13.92 9.08 -2.55
CA GLY A 133 -12.92 8.20 -1.96
C GLY A 133 -11.63 8.09 -2.75
N PHE A 134 -10.70 7.33 -2.18
CA PHE A 134 -9.51 6.86 -2.85
C PHE A 134 -9.70 5.39 -3.20
N GLY A 135 -9.68 5.07 -4.50
CA GLY A 135 -9.77 3.71 -5.00
C GLY A 135 -8.38 3.11 -5.19
N ILE A 136 -8.02 2.11 -4.39
CA ILE A 136 -6.75 1.41 -4.47
C ILE A 136 -6.91 0.23 -5.43
N LEU A 137 -6.31 0.33 -6.61
CA LEU A 137 -6.37 -0.67 -7.67
C LEU A 137 -5.15 -1.61 -7.54
N ASP A 138 -5.25 -2.57 -6.63
CA ASP A 138 -4.14 -3.46 -6.28
C ASP A 138 -3.94 -4.55 -7.35
N GLU A 139 -2.69 -4.69 -7.81
CA GLU A 139 -2.33 -5.56 -8.94
C GLU A 139 -3.15 -5.26 -10.22
N ILE A 140 -3.31 -3.98 -10.57
CA ILE A 140 -4.16 -3.52 -11.70
C ILE A 140 -3.85 -4.23 -13.03
N ASN A 141 -2.62 -4.72 -13.21
CA ASN A 141 -2.20 -5.46 -14.39
C ASN A 141 -2.82 -6.88 -14.49
N MET A 142 -3.43 -7.38 -13.41
CA MET A 142 -4.24 -8.61 -13.39
C MET A 142 -5.68 -8.42 -13.85
N ALA A 143 -6.10 -7.19 -14.13
CA ALA A 143 -7.44 -6.91 -14.63
C ALA A 143 -7.72 -7.58 -15.99
N LYS A 144 -8.90 -8.18 -16.13
CA LYS A 144 -9.41 -8.69 -17.42
C LYS A 144 -9.99 -7.57 -18.28
N ASN A 145 -10.19 -7.86 -19.56
CA ASN A 145 -10.77 -6.92 -20.54
C ASN A 145 -12.07 -6.25 -20.04
N ASP A 146 -12.95 -7.02 -19.38
CA ASP A 146 -14.23 -6.50 -18.87
C ASP A 146 -14.00 -5.49 -17.73
N ALA A 147 -13.12 -5.79 -16.78
CA ALA A 147 -12.70 -4.85 -15.73
C ALA A 147 -11.97 -3.63 -16.30
N VAL A 148 -11.08 -3.83 -17.28
CA VAL A 148 -10.34 -2.76 -17.98
C VAL A 148 -11.29 -1.78 -18.66
N SER A 149 -12.41 -2.24 -19.22
CA SER A 149 -13.41 -1.36 -19.84
C SER A 149 -14.02 -0.38 -18.82
N VAL A 150 -14.31 -0.86 -17.60
CA VAL A 150 -14.79 -0.04 -16.48
C VAL A 150 -13.72 0.93 -16.03
N LEU A 151 -12.47 0.47 -15.89
CA LEU A 151 -11.34 1.30 -15.49
C LEU A 151 -11.09 2.42 -16.51
N HIS A 152 -11.22 2.16 -17.81
CA HIS A 152 -11.08 3.17 -18.84
C HIS A 152 -12.08 4.32 -18.71
N ALA A 153 -13.32 4.04 -18.31
CA ALA A 153 -14.34 5.05 -18.05
C ALA A 153 -14.10 5.77 -16.72
N THR A 154 -13.73 5.02 -15.69
CA THR A 154 -13.50 5.50 -14.33
C THR A 154 -12.33 6.47 -14.24
N LEU A 155 -11.24 6.15 -14.94
CA LEU A 155 -9.97 6.90 -14.93
C LEU A 155 -9.91 7.96 -16.05
N ASP A 156 -10.98 8.14 -16.83
CA ASP A 156 -11.04 9.15 -17.88
C ASP A 156 -11.10 10.56 -17.30
N HIS A 157 -10.43 11.52 -17.94
CA HIS A 157 -10.42 12.94 -17.57
C HIS A 157 -11.82 13.58 -17.47
N ARG A 158 -12.83 12.99 -18.13
CA ARG A 158 -14.22 13.45 -18.05
C ARG A 158 -14.89 13.13 -16.70
N ARG A 159 -14.23 12.37 -15.83
CA ARG A 159 -14.62 12.07 -14.43
C ARG A 159 -16.05 11.55 -14.31
N ARG A 160 -16.40 10.56 -15.14
CA ARG A 160 -17.78 10.10 -15.26
C ARG A 160 -17.87 8.66 -15.74
N ILE A 161 -18.69 7.84 -15.08
CA ILE A 161 -18.89 6.42 -15.39
C ILE A 161 -20.29 6.25 -15.98
N ASP A 162 -20.36 5.67 -17.19
CA ASP A 162 -21.61 5.30 -17.83
C ASP A 162 -21.93 3.84 -17.46
N ILE A 163 -23.07 3.62 -16.81
CA ILE A 163 -23.53 2.29 -16.43
C ILE A 163 -24.76 1.93 -17.27
N PRO A 164 -24.71 0.85 -18.07
CA PRO A 164 -25.88 0.40 -18.82
C PRO A 164 -27.09 0.18 -17.91
N GLY A 165 -28.23 0.77 -18.25
CA GLY A 165 -29.47 0.64 -17.48
C GLY A 165 -29.59 1.55 -16.26
N TYR A 166 -28.55 2.35 -15.94
CA TYR A 166 -28.54 3.25 -14.79
C TYR A 166 -28.15 4.68 -15.18
N ASN A 167 -28.41 5.62 -14.28
CA ASN A 167 -27.93 6.98 -14.42
C ASN A 167 -26.39 6.98 -14.41
N ARG A 168 -25.85 7.90 -15.21
CA ARG A 168 -24.42 8.21 -15.20
C ARG A 168 -23.97 8.64 -13.81
N ILE A 169 -22.82 8.13 -13.37
CA ILE A 169 -22.16 8.60 -12.16
C ILE A 169 -21.17 9.70 -12.54
N LEU A 170 -21.24 10.83 -11.86
CA LEU A 170 -20.19 11.84 -11.89
C LEU A 170 -19.28 11.58 -10.69
N LEU A 171 -17.97 11.46 -10.93
CA LEU A 171 -17.01 11.27 -9.86
C LEU A 171 -16.95 12.55 -9.03
N HIS A 172 -17.13 12.39 -7.72
CA HIS A 172 -16.93 13.46 -6.75
C HIS A 172 -15.55 14.10 -6.97
N PRO A 173 -15.41 15.45 -6.87
CA PRO A 173 -14.15 16.12 -7.20
C PRO A 173 -12.94 15.68 -6.36
N ALA A 174 -13.17 15.16 -5.15
CA ALA A 174 -12.15 14.57 -4.29
C ALA A 174 -11.70 13.16 -4.70
N THR A 175 -12.45 12.45 -5.56
CA THR A 175 -12.13 11.05 -5.92
C THR A 175 -10.79 10.95 -6.63
N ARG A 176 -9.93 10.02 -6.20
CA ARG A 176 -8.66 9.68 -6.84
C ARG A 176 -8.47 8.18 -6.90
N PHE A 177 -7.65 7.72 -7.83
CA PHE A 177 -7.27 6.31 -7.93
C PHE A 177 -5.76 6.15 -7.83
N ILE A 178 -5.33 5.11 -7.12
CA ILE A 178 -3.94 4.72 -7.00
C ILE A 178 -3.84 3.26 -7.42
N GLY A 179 -3.20 2.99 -8.55
CA GLY A 179 -2.90 1.63 -8.99
C GLY A 179 -1.56 1.16 -8.47
N THR A 180 -1.46 -0.13 -8.15
CA THR A 180 -0.18 -0.78 -7.82
C THR A 180 0.12 -1.84 -8.87
N MET A 181 1.41 -2.01 -9.18
CA MET A 181 1.87 -3.16 -9.96
C MET A 181 3.29 -3.57 -9.56
N ASN A 182 3.51 -4.88 -9.53
CA ASN A 182 4.82 -5.47 -9.29
C ASN A 182 5.43 -5.91 -10.62
N TYR A 183 6.67 -5.48 -10.90
CA TYR A 183 7.41 -5.97 -12.08
C TYR A 183 8.12 -7.29 -11.76
N GLY A 184 8.34 -8.12 -12.79
CA GLY A 184 9.16 -9.33 -12.70
C GLY A 184 8.49 -10.53 -12.00
N TYR A 185 7.19 -10.45 -11.67
CA TYR A 185 6.45 -11.58 -11.13
C TYR A 185 5.95 -12.47 -12.27
N ALA A 186 6.24 -13.77 -12.21
CA ALA A 186 5.82 -14.73 -13.23
C ALA A 186 4.29 -14.74 -13.35
N GLY A 187 3.77 -14.61 -14.57
CA GLY A 187 2.32 -14.54 -14.84
C GLY A 187 1.73 -13.12 -14.86
N THR A 188 2.54 -12.08 -14.64
CA THR A 188 2.09 -10.69 -14.80
C THR A 188 1.90 -10.32 -16.27
N ARG A 189 0.76 -9.69 -16.57
CA ARG A 189 0.52 -9.07 -17.90
C ARG A 189 1.13 -7.68 -17.89
N GLU A 190 1.59 -7.23 -19.05
CA GLU A 190 1.90 -5.82 -19.24
C GLU A 190 0.60 -5.01 -19.18
N LEU A 191 0.65 -3.88 -18.47
CA LEU A 191 -0.49 -2.97 -18.42
C LEU A 191 -0.64 -2.29 -19.78
N ASN A 192 -1.86 -2.26 -20.32
CA ASN A 192 -2.15 -1.59 -21.58
C ASN A 192 -1.72 -0.10 -21.53
N GLU A 193 -0.98 0.36 -22.55
CA GLU A 193 -0.54 1.76 -22.70
C GLU A 193 -1.68 2.78 -22.52
N ALA A 194 -2.89 2.43 -22.98
CA ALA A 194 -4.05 3.28 -22.81
C ALA A 194 -4.44 3.46 -21.33
N LEU A 195 -4.27 2.45 -20.47
CA LEU A 195 -4.47 2.60 -19.03
C LEU A 195 -3.32 3.38 -18.40
N VAL A 196 -2.08 3.07 -18.76
CA VAL A 196 -0.89 3.76 -18.23
C VAL A 196 -0.98 5.28 -18.45
N SER A 197 -1.44 5.72 -19.63
CA SER A 197 -1.59 7.15 -19.95
C SER A 197 -2.63 7.91 -19.10
N ARG A 198 -3.43 7.21 -18.27
CA ARG A 198 -4.37 7.83 -17.31
C ARG A 198 -3.78 8.00 -15.91
N PHE A 199 -2.51 7.67 -15.74
CA PHE A 199 -1.78 7.77 -14.48
C PHE A 199 -0.50 8.58 -14.62
N MET A 200 -0.15 9.30 -13.55
CA MET A 200 1.22 9.69 -13.27
C MET A 200 1.94 8.50 -12.63
N VAL A 201 3.04 8.07 -13.24
CA VAL A 201 3.75 6.86 -12.83
C VAL A 201 4.89 7.19 -11.88
N ILE A 202 4.94 6.50 -10.74
CA ILE A 202 6.04 6.57 -9.77
C ILE A 202 6.68 5.18 -9.71
N ASP A 203 7.93 5.11 -10.15
CA ASP A 203 8.76 3.92 -9.96
C ASP A 203 9.29 3.91 -8.53
N MET A 204 8.84 2.95 -7.74
CA MET A 204 9.16 2.84 -6.32
C MET A 204 10.56 2.27 -6.15
N PRO A 205 11.47 3.01 -5.50
CA PRO A 205 12.81 2.51 -5.25
C PRO A 205 12.77 1.34 -4.26
N GLU A 206 13.84 0.55 -4.28
CA GLU A 206 14.11 -0.39 -3.21
C GLU A 206 14.25 0.33 -1.85
N MET A 207 13.95 -0.38 -0.76
CA MET A 207 14.05 0.22 0.57
C MET A 207 15.51 0.37 0.97
N ASP A 208 15.83 1.53 1.54
CA ASP A 208 17.11 1.78 2.20
C ASP A 208 17.03 1.49 3.71
N GLU A 209 18.18 1.54 4.39
CA GLU A 209 18.28 1.27 5.83
C GLU A 209 17.38 2.19 6.65
N ASP A 210 17.33 3.48 6.31
CA ASP A 210 16.51 4.46 7.01
C ASP A 210 15.02 4.16 6.89
N SER A 211 14.56 3.75 5.70
CA SER A 211 13.17 3.37 5.44
C SER A 211 12.76 2.13 6.23
N VAL A 212 13.59 1.08 6.22
CA VAL A 212 13.32 -0.15 6.98
C VAL A 212 13.34 0.13 8.48
N LEU A 213 14.34 0.88 8.97
CA LEU A 213 14.43 1.28 10.37
C LEU A 213 13.26 2.14 10.80
N PHE A 214 12.77 3.03 9.95
CA PHE A 214 11.58 3.83 10.24
C PHE A 214 10.39 2.91 10.51
N VAL A 215 10.10 1.97 9.62
CA VAL A 215 9.00 0.99 9.80
C VAL A 215 9.17 0.17 11.08
N LEU A 216 10.37 -0.35 11.34
CA LEU A 216 10.64 -1.12 12.55
C LEU A 216 10.46 -0.29 13.82
N ARG A 217 10.90 0.98 13.84
CA ARG A 217 10.72 1.87 14.99
C ARG A 217 9.28 2.30 15.20
N GLN A 218 8.48 2.43 14.14
CA GLN A 218 7.05 2.69 14.27
C GLN A 218 6.34 1.52 14.96
N HIS A 219 6.69 0.28 14.62
CA HIS A 219 6.13 -0.91 15.27
C HIS A 219 6.70 -1.17 16.67
N PHE A 220 7.98 -0.86 16.89
CA PHE A 220 8.73 -1.25 18.07
C PHE A 220 9.45 -0.04 18.68
N PRO A 221 8.72 0.98 19.16
CA PRO A 221 9.32 2.20 19.72
C PRO A 221 10.14 1.94 20.99
N ASP A 222 9.85 0.85 21.69
CA ASP A 222 10.53 0.33 22.88
C ASP A 222 11.63 -0.71 22.55
N GLY A 223 11.83 -1.05 21.27
CA GLY A 223 12.87 -1.98 20.85
C GLY A 223 14.28 -1.38 20.95
N GLU A 224 15.25 -2.20 21.34
CA GLU A 224 16.65 -1.82 21.43
C GLU A 224 17.19 -1.45 20.03
N LYS A 225 17.92 -0.33 19.95
CA LYS A 225 18.31 0.28 18.67
C LYS A 225 19.24 -0.60 17.85
N SER A 226 20.20 -1.27 18.50
CA SER A 226 21.13 -2.18 17.83
C SER A 226 20.42 -3.44 17.33
N ALA A 227 19.44 -3.97 18.08
CA ALA A 227 18.60 -5.08 17.66
C ALA A 227 17.76 -4.72 16.43
N LEU A 228 17.05 -3.59 16.45
CA LEU A 228 16.28 -3.13 15.28
C LEU A 228 17.18 -2.89 14.06
N LYS A 229 18.40 -2.40 14.28
CA LYS A 229 19.40 -2.24 13.21
C LYS A 229 19.86 -3.58 12.62
N ALA A 230 19.99 -4.62 13.45
CA ALA A 230 20.31 -5.96 12.96
C ALA A 230 19.18 -6.54 12.10
N PHE A 231 17.91 -6.39 12.52
CA PHE A 231 16.76 -6.79 11.71
C PHE A 231 16.64 -6.01 10.40
N ALA A 232 16.89 -4.69 10.43
CA ALA A 232 16.94 -3.89 9.21
C ALA A 232 18.07 -4.39 8.28
N GLY A 233 19.27 -4.63 8.81
CA GLY A 233 20.40 -5.17 8.06
C GLY A 233 20.09 -6.54 7.43
N LEU A 234 19.38 -7.41 8.16
CA LEU A 234 18.90 -8.69 7.62
C LEU A 234 18.02 -8.49 6.39
N PHE A 235 17.04 -7.58 6.45
CA PHE A 235 16.17 -7.30 5.31
C PHE A 235 16.95 -6.82 4.09
N LEU A 236 17.89 -5.90 4.29
CA LEU A 236 18.71 -5.33 3.22
C LEU A 236 19.65 -6.37 2.59
N ASP A 237 20.26 -7.25 3.39
CA ASP A 237 21.10 -8.32 2.86
C ASP A 237 20.29 -9.29 2.01
N LEU A 238 19.07 -9.65 2.44
CA LEU A 238 18.15 -10.46 1.65
C LEU A 238 17.69 -9.75 0.37
N GLN A 239 17.49 -8.43 0.41
CA GLN A 239 17.17 -7.62 -0.77
C GLN A 239 18.30 -7.70 -1.79
N ILE A 240 19.55 -7.55 -1.36
CA ILE A 240 20.74 -7.66 -2.23
C ILE A 240 20.83 -9.07 -2.85
N LYS A 241 20.62 -10.12 -2.05
CA LYS A 241 20.62 -11.51 -2.54
C LYS A 241 19.52 -11.75 -3.59
N ALA A 242 18.32 -11.21 -3.36
CA ALA A 242 17.22 -11.31 -4.30
C ALA A 242 17.49 -10.51 -5.59
N TYR A 243 18.07 -9.31 -5.47
CA TYR A 243 18.45 -8.47 -6.61
C TYR A 243 19.45 -9.17 -7.53
N HIS A 244 20.43 -9.87 -6.96
CA HIS A 244 21.40 -10.67 -7.72
C HIS A 244 20.85 -12.02 -8.20
N GLY A 245 19.59 -12.36 -7.90
CA GLY A 245 18.97 -13.62 -8.29
C GLY A 245 19.53 -14.85 -7.55
N GLU A 246 20.23 -14.64 -6.44
CA GLU A 246 20.75 -15.73 -5.59
C GLU A 246 19.62 -16.42 -4.80
N ILE A 247 18.58 -15.65 -4.43
CA ILE A 247 17.36 -16.15 -3.79
C ILE A 247 16.13 -15.57 -4.50
N SER A 248 14.96 -16.16 -4.25
CA SER A 248 13.70 -15.59 -4.73
C SER A 248 13.23 -14.44 -3.83
N THR A 249 12.27 -13.65 -4.30
CA THR A 249 11.64 -12.58 -3.51
C THR A 249 10.62 -13.09 -2.46
N LYS A 250 10.57 -14.41 -2.20
CA LYS A 250 9.70 -14.99 -1.17
C LYS A 250 10.14 -14.60 0.23
N SER A 251 11.44 -14.62 0.48
CA SER A 251 12.04 -14.28 1.79
C SER A 251 12.22 -12.77 1.99
N LEU A 252 12.09 -11.96 0.93
CA LEU A 252 11.99 -10.51 1.01
C LEU A 252 10.57 -10.10 1.45
N ASP A 253 10.30 -10.20 2.75
CA ASP A 253 9.00 -9.91 3.35
C ASP A 253 9.11 -9.09 4.64
N LEU A 254 8.88 -7.78 4.51
CA LEU A 254 8.92 -6.85 5.63
C LEU A 254 7.81 -7.13 6.66
N ARG A 255 6.61 -7.55 6.21
CA ARG A 255 5.51 -7.93 7.11
C ARG A 255 5.88 -9.19 7.89
N GLY A 256 6.53 -10.15 7.23
CA GLY A 256 7.13 -11.33 7.86
C GLY A 256 8.14 -10.97 8.94
N LEU A 257 9.05 -10.04 8.63
CA LEU A 257 10.07 -9.56 9.56
C LEU A 257 9.43 -8.88 10.78
N VAL A 258 8.50 -7.95 10.57
CA VAL A 258 7.74 -7.30 11.65
C VAL A 258 7.02 -8.34 12.50
N SER A 259 6.35 -9.31 11.87
CA SER A 259 5.64 -10.37 12.60
C SER A 259 6.60 -11.23 13.44
N ALA A 260 7.78 -11.54 12.92
CA ALA A 260 8.83 -12.25 13.64
C ALA A 260 9.30 -11.47 14.86
N VAL A 261 9.68 -10.20 14.70
CA VAL A 261 10.09 -9.34 15.83
C VAL A 261 8.97 -9.28 16.87
N LYS A 262 7.72 -9.05 16.46
CA LYS A 262 6.55 -9.04 17.37
C LYS A 262 6.38 -10.36 18.13
N ALA A 263 6.58 -11.51 17.48
CA ALA A 263 6.45 -12.82 18.10
C ALA A 263 7.43 -13.06 19.27
N THR A 264 8.60 -12.39 19.25
CA THR A 264 9.56 -12.48 20.37
C THR A 264 9.02 -11.92 21.68
N ARG A 265 8.01 -11.04 21.64
CA ARG A 265 7.30 -10.57 22.85
C ARG A 265 6.56 -11.69 23.57
N SER A 266 6.16 -12.73 22.85
CA SER A 266 5.49 -13.91 23.40
C SER A 266 6.49 -14.93 23.98
N GLY A 267 7.78 -14.59 24.07
CA GLY A 267 8.83 -15.44 24.61
C GLY A 267 9.51 -16.35 23.60
N LEU A 268 9.18 -16.23 22.30
CA LEU A 268 9.86 -16.96 21.24
C LEU A 268 11.29 -16.42 21.04
N SER A 269 12.26 -17.30 20.77
CA SER A 269 13.61 -16.87 20.45
C SER A 269 13.61 -16.09 19.12
N PRO A 270 14.49 -15.09 18.93
CA PRO A 270 14.59 -14.34 17.68
C PRO A 270 14.89 -15.24 16.47
N ILE A 271 15.71 -16.29 16.66
CA ILE A 271 16.03 -17.23 15.58
C ILE A 271 14.80 -18.03 15.15
N ASP A 272 14.02 -18.57 16.10
CA ASP A 272 12.79 -19.31 15.79
C ASP A 272 11.73 -18.40 15.15
N ALA A 273 11.66 -17.15 15.62
CA ALA A 273 10.74 -16.17 15.06
C ALA A 273 11.09 -15.83 13.59
N ILE A 274 12.38 -15.63 13.28
CA ILE A 274 12.86 -15.41 11.92
C ILE A 274 12.73 -16.68 11.06
N GLN A 275 12.89 -17.86 11.66
CA GLN A 275 12.64 -19.14 10.99
C GLN A 275 11.21 -19.19 10.42
N MET A 276 10.22 -18.78 11.23
CA MET A 276 8.81 -18.73 10.82
C MET A 276 8.53 -17.58 9.85
N GLY A 277 9.05 -16.39 10.13
CA GLY A 277 8.70 -15.16 9.42
C GLY A 277 9.41 -14.96 8.08
N ILE A 278 10.59 -15.57 7.91
CA ILE A 278 11.49 -15.34 6.76
C ILE A 278 11.94 -16.68 6.17
N ILE A 279 12.69 -17.49 6.92
CA ILE A 279 13.41 -18.65 6.36
C ILE A 279 12.44 -19.67 5.75
N ASN A 280 11.38 -20.05 6.47
CA ASN A 280 10.43 -21.06 6.01
C ASN A 280 9.52 -20.61 4.84
N LYS A 281 9.72 -19.40 4.30
CA LYS A 281 9.06 -18.94 3.06
C LYS A 281 9.76 -19.44 1.80
N SER A 282 11.04 -19.81 1.91
CA SER A 282 11.76 -20.53 0.88
C SER A 282 11.51 -22.04 1.04
N PHE A 283 10.85 -22.63 0.03
CA PHE A 283 10.56 -24.07 0.00
C PHE A 283 11.65 -24.89 -0.70
N ASP A 284 12.51 -24.23 -1.47
CA ASP A 284 13.70 -24.86 -2.04
C ASP A 284 14.80 -24.95 -0.98
N VAL A 285 15.45 -26.11 -0.89
CA VAL A 285 16.43 -26.39 0.17
C VAL A 285 17.69 -25.53 0.02
N PHE A 286 18.18 -25.34 -1.22
CA PHE A 286 19.37 -24.52 -1.47
C PHE A 286 19.09 -23.05 -1.19
N GLU A 287 17.94 -22.55 -1.63
CA GLU A 287 17.51 -21.18 -1.31
C GLU A 287 17.39 -20.98 0.21
N LYS A 288 16.85 -21.97 0.93
CA LYS A 288 16.71 -21.93 2.38
C LYS A 288 18.06 -21.85 3.10
N GLU A 289 19.04 -22.65 2.67
CA GLU A 289 20.40 -22.60 3.22
C GLU A 289 21.04 -21.21 3.04
N ILE A 290 20.89 -20.59 1.85
CA ILE A 290 21.40 -19.23 1.61
C ILE A 290 20.74 -18.21 2.54
N VAL A 291 19.42 -18.32 2.75
CA VAL A 291 18.68 -17.42 3.65
C VAL A 291 19.12 -17.64 5.11
N GLU A 292 19.31 -18.89 5.54
CA GLU A 292 19.81 -19.25 6.88
C GLU A 292 21.21 -18.67 7.15
N ASP A 293 22.10 -18.76 6.16
CA ASP A 293 23.44 -18.17 6.23
C ASP A 293 23.36 -16.65 6.47
N VAL A 294 22.56 -15.94 5.69
CA VAL A 294 22.36 -14.49 5.86
C VAL A 294 21.81 -14.17 7.26
N VAL A 295 20.80 -14.91 7.73
CA VAL A 295 20.23 -14.73 9.07
C VAL A 295 21.29 -14.89 10.15
N SER A 296 22.15 -15.90 10.05
CA SER A 296 23.20 -16.17 11.04
C SER A 296 24.22 -15.04 11.17
N THR A 297 24.43 -14.24 10.12
CA THR A 297 25.36 -13.09 10.16
C THR A 297 24.81 -11.89 10.92
N ARG A 298 23.48 -11.77 11.06
CA ARG A 298 22.80 -10.62 11.66
C ARG A 298 22.15 -10.92 12.99
N ILE A 299 21.60 -12.13 13.15
CA ILE A 299 20.81 -12.54 14.31
C ILE A 299 21.53 -13.69 15.03
N PRO A 300 22.28 -13.41 16.12
CA PRO A 300 22.94 -14.42 16.91
C PRO A 300 21.97 -15.48 17.45
N SER A 301 22.34 -16.75 17.38
CA SER A 301 21.56 -17.85 17.96
C SER A 301 21.41 -17.77 19.48
N SER A 302 22.28 -17.01 20.14
CA SER A 302 22.22 -16.75 21.59
C SER A 302 21.22 -15.66 21.98
N TRP A 303 20.69 -14.89 21.02
CA TRP A 303 19.72 -13.84 21.34
C TRP A 303 18.42 -14.41 21.87
N THR A 304 17.79 -13.62 22.73
CA THR A 304 16.49 -13.85 23.35
C THR A 304 15.62 -12.60 23.18
N GLY A 305 14.38 -12.65 23.66
CA GLY A 305 13.55 -11.44 23.71
C GLY A 305 14.19 -10.28 24.50
N LYS A 306 15.06 -10.55 25.49
CA LYS A 306 15.72 -9.49 26.28
C LYS A 306 16.65 -8.64 25.44
N ASP A 307 17.34 -9.23 24.48
CA ASP A 307 18.24 -8.51 23.58
C ASP A 307 17.49 -7.51 22.68
N ILE A 308 16.18 -7.71 22.51
CA ILE A 308 15.29 -6.83 21.72
C ILE A 308 14.55 -5.83 22.61
N TRP A 309 14.10 -6.24 23.80
CA TRP A 309 13.16 -5.46 24.62
C TRP A 309 13.76 -4.84 25.89
N GLY A 310 14.98 -5.23 26.29
CA GLY A 310 15.63 -4.82 27.55
C GLY A 310 15.33 -5.75 28.71
#